data_AF-A0A2G9UVA9-F1
#
_entry.id   AF-A0A2G9UVA9-F1
#
_cell.length_a   1.000
_cell.length_b   1.000
_cell.length_c   1.000
_cell.angle_alpha   90.00
_cell.angle_beta   90.00
_cell.angle_gamma   90.00
#
_symmetry.space_group_name_H-M   'P 1'
#
loop_
_entity.id
_entity.type
_entity.pdbx_description
1 polymer ?
#
loop_
_entity_poly.entity_id
_entity_poly.type
_entity_poly.pdbx_seq_one_letter_code
_entity_poly.pdbx_strand_id
1 'polypeptide(L)'
;MLLFLAHFRSRLAQGLVPNYLTHKNAPPGSNINNLTYSRKLEHAAQKIADTCRFPAQPSDVGQNFAMVSSSLASTSIQAIVHAVQLWWREIKRIGIRGDMLFTQDLSNSPSAPRNFTQMAWASITQVGCGIERCENGYFVVCHYNPR
;
A
#
# COMPACT_ATOMS: atom_id res chain seq x y z
N MET A 1 -11.26 -0.08 -4.32
CA MET A 1 -9.94 -0.08 -3.65
C MET A 1 -10.00 -0.64 -2.23
N LEU A 2 -10.83 -0.10 -1.32
CA LEU A 2 -10.97 -0.55 0.07
C LEU A 2 -11.07 -2.08 0.22
N LEU A 3 -11.93 -2.74 -0.56
CA LEU A 3 -12.13 -4.19 -0.52
C LEU A 3 -10.84 -4.97 -0.80
N PHE A 4 -9.99 -4.52 -1.73
CA PHE A 4 -8.74 -5.18 -2.04
C PHE A 4 -7.74 -5.07 -0.88
N LEU A 5 -7.60 -3.88 -0.29
CA LEU A 5 -6.73 -3.69 0.87
C LEU A 5 -7.23 -4.52 2.08
N ALA A 6 -8.54 -4.49 2.34
CA ALA A 6 -9.16 -5.28 3.39
C ALA A 6 -8.93 -6.79 3.19
N HIS A 7 -9.04 -7.29 1.97
CA HIS A 7 -8.74 -8.68 1.65
C HIS A 7 -7.28 -9.05 1.96
N PHE A 8 -6.32 -8.22 1.54
CA PHE A 8 -4.90 -8.45 1.82
C PHE A 8 -4.59 -8.44 3.32
N ARG A 9 -5.15 -7.48 4.07
CA ARG A 9 -5.01 -7.40 5.54
C ARG A 9 -5.63 -8.60 6.23
N SER A 10 -6.80 -9.07 5.78
CA SER A 10 -7.44 -10.27 6.30
C SER A 10 -6.57 -11.52 6.10
N ARG A 11 -5.95 -11.67 4.92
CA ARG A 11 -5.02 -12.77 4.67
C ARG A 11 -3.76 -12.70 5.53
N LEU A 12 -3.24 -11.50 5.77
CA LEU A 12 -2.10 -11.29 6.67
C LEU A 12 -2.48 -11.67 8.10
N ALA A 13 -3.65 -11.25 8.59
CA ALA A 13 -4.16 -11.58 9.93
C ALA A 13 -4.27 -13.09 10.15
N GLN A 14 -4.63 -13.84 9.10
CA GLN A 14 -4.74 -15.31 9.12
C GLN A 14 -3.39 -16.05 8.95
N GLY A 15 -2.27 -15.34 8.78
CA GLY A 15 -0.97 -15.96 8.54
C GLY A 15 -0.85 -16.66 7.18
N LEU A 16 -1.54 -16.15 6.15
CA LEU A 16 -1.63 -16.74 4.80
C LEU A 16 -0.77 -16.03 3.75
N VAL A 17 0.13 -15.14 4.19
CA VAL A 17 0.94 -14.29 3.31
C VAL A 17 2.38 -14.76 3.32
N PRO A 18 2.91 -15.27 2.19
CA PRO A 18 4.31 -15.67 2.09
C PRO A 18 5.26 -14.49 2.35
N ASN A 19 6.31 -14.76 3.12
CA ASN A 19 7.37 -13.82 3.44
C ASN A 19 8.69 -14.33 2.85
N TYR A 20 9.30 -13.54 1.98
CA TYR A 20 10.51 -13.92 1.27
C TYR A 20 11.67 -14.22 2.20
N LEU A 21 11.89 -13.36 3.21
CA LEU A 21 13.07 -13.41 4.06
C LEU A 21 13.09 -14.62 4.99
N THR A 22 11.92 -15.06 5.46
CA THR A 22 11.82 -16.18 6.42
C THR A 22 11.56 -17.52 5.75
N HIS A 23 11.30 -17.53 4.44
CA HIS A 23 10.82 -18.70 3.68
C HIS A 23 9.57 -19.37 4.28
N LYS A 24 8.79 -18.62 5.07
CA LYS A 24 7.55 -19.04 5.73
C LYS A 24 6.47 -18.01 5.44
N ASN A 25 5.24 -18.28 5.87
CA ASN A 25 4.24 -17.21 5.93
C ASN A 25 4.58 -16.23 7.06
N ALA A 26 4.18 -14.96 6.88
CA ALA A 26 4.11 -14.00 7.96
C ALA A 26 3.21 -14.56 9.09
N PRO A 27 3.55 -14.32 10.36
CA PRO A 27 2.75 -14.81 11.48
C PRO A 27 1.33 -14.21 11.46
N PRO A 28 0.33 -14.92 12.02
CA PRO A 28 -1.00 -14.36 12.18
C PRO A 28 -0.96 -13.13 13.10
N GLY A 29 -1.87 -12.18 12.85
CA GLY A 29 -1.96 -10.93 13.60
C GLY A 29 -3.37 -10.72 14.14
N SER A 30 -3.50 -10.57 15.46
CA SER A 30 -4.79 -10.36 16.14
C SER A 30 -5.21 -8.89 16.24
N ASN A 31 -4.28 -7.95 16.00
CA ASN A 31 -4.49 -6.51 16.15
C ASN A 31 -4.50 -5.76 14.80
N ILE A 32 -4.74 -6.45 13.69
CA ILE A 32 -4.84 -5.82 12.37
C ILE A 32 -6.24 -5.22 12.22
N ASN A 33 -6.33 -3.89 12.34
CA ASN A 33 -7.61 -3.19 12.31
C ASN A 33 -8.30 -3.28 10.94
N ASN A 34 -9.64 -3.32 10.98
CA ASN A 34 -10.47 -3.15 9.79
C ASN A 34 -10.34 -1.73 9.24
N LEU A 35 -10.37 -1.62 7.91
CA LEU A 35 -10.30 -0.33 7.22
C LEU A 35 -11.70 0.22 6.95
N THR A 36 -11.84 1.52 7.13
CA THR A 36 -12.98 2.33 6.67
C THR A 36 -12.52 3.27 5.57
N TYR A 37 -13.46 3.67 4.70
CA TYR A 37 -13.17 4.64 3.65
C TYR A 37 -13.29 6.06 4.17
N SER A 38 -12.31 6.91 3.86
CA SER A 38 -12.33 8.33 4.21
C SER A 38 -12.33 9.21 2.96
N ARG A 39 -13.44 9.92 2.72
CA ARG A 39 -13.53 10.91 1.63
C ARG A 39 -12.55 12.07 1.80
N LYS A 40 -12.21 12.42 3.05
CA LYS A 40 -11.18 13.44 3.34
C LYS A 40 -9.82 13.00 2.80
N LEU A 41 -9.43 11.76 3.07
CA LEU A 41 -8.17 11.18 2.56
C LEU A 41 -8.22 11.01 1.04
N GLU A 42 -9.36 10.59 0.48
CA GLU A 42 -9.57 10.49 -0.96
C GLU A 42 -9.36 11.83 -1.65
N HIS A 43 -10.03 12.90 -1.19
CA HIS A 43 -9.88 14.23 -1.79
C HIS A 43 -8.44 14.75 -1.72
N ALA A 44 -7.72 14.48 -0.62
CA ALA A 44 -6.31 14.84 -0.50
C ALA A 44 -5.42 14.04 -1.47
N ALA A 45 -5.64 12.72 -1.56
CA ALA A 45 -4.91 11.85 -2.48
C ALA A 45 -5.24 12.17 -3.95
N GLN A 46 -6.48 12.51 -4.28
CA GLN A 46 -6.90 12.90 -5.63
C GLN A 46 -6.20 14.17 -6.08
N LYS A 47 -6.13 15.21 -5.24
CA LYS A 47 -5.37 16.43 -5.55
C LYS A 47 -3.91 16.15 -5.93
N ILE A 48 -3.29 15.13 -5.33
CA ILE A 48 -1.94 14.69 -5.69
C ILE A 48 -1.96 13.91 -7.01
N ALA A 49 -2.91 12.97 -7.17
CA ALA A 49 -3.08 12.19 -8.39
C ALA A 49 -3.24 13.09 -9.63
N ASP A 50 -4.05 14.15 -9.52
CA ASP A 50 -4.32 15.14 -10.56
C ASP A 50 -3.04 15.80 -11.12
N THR A 51 -1.95 15.82 -10.34
CA THR A 51 -0.68 16.43 -10.77
C THR A 51 0.14 15.53 -11.70
N CYS A 52 -0.16 14.23 -11.75
CA CYS A 52 0.64 13.23 -12.47
C CYS A 52 2.14 13.23 -12.12
N ARG A 53 2.51 13.72 -10.93
CA ARG A 53 3.89 13.85 -10.46
C ARG A 53 4.09 13.11 -9.14
N PHE A 54 5.28 12.54 -8.97
CA PHE A 54 5.62 11.86 -7.71
C PHE A 54 5.68 12.87 -6.55
N PRO A 55 4.87 12.65 -5.50
CA PRO A 55 4.86 13.54 -4.35
C PRO A 55 6.02 13.24 -3.40
N ALA A 56 6.33 14.22 -2.55
CA ALA A 56 7.03 13.94 -1.31
C ALA A 56 6.12 13.16 -0.33
N GLN A 57 6.72 12.51 0.65
CA GLN A 57 5.95 11.85 1.71
C GLN A 57 5.36 12.91 2.67
N PRO A 58 4.02 12.95 2.88
CA PRO A 58 3.41 13.83 3.87
C PRO A 58 3.78 13.43 5.31
N SER A 59 3.76 14.40 6.23
CA SER A 59 4.13 14.17 7.64
C SER A 59 2.98 13.60 8.48
N ASP A 60 1.74 13.91 8.11
CA ASP A 60 0.51 13.68 8.88
C ASP A 60 -0.26 12.42 8.48
N VAL A 61 -0.05 11.91 7.26
CA VAL A 61 -0.70 10.70 6.75
C VAL A 61 0.33 9.71 6.19
N GLY A 62 -0.02 8.42 6.23
CA GLY A 62 0.67 7.41 5.45
C GLY A 62 0.37 7.59 3.96
N GLN A 63 1.28 7.18 3.07
CA GLN A 63 1.08 7.34 1.63
C GLN A 63 1.74 6.22 0.83
N ASN A 64 0.99 5.69 -0.13
CA ASN A 64 1.52 4.89 -1.23
C ASN A 64 1.16 5.56 -2.55
N PHE A 65 2.04 5.47 -3.54
CA PHE A 65 1.72 5.91 -4.90
C PHE A 65 2.35 4.99 -5.96
N ALA A 66 1.78 4.98 -7.16
CA ALA A 66 2.30 4.21 -8.29
C ALA A 66 1.85 4.84 -9.62
N MET A 67 2.78 4.91 -10.57
CA MET A 67 2.45 5.12 -11.99
C MET A 67 2.26 3.75 -12.63
N VAL A 68 1.04 3.44 -13.06
CA VAL A 68 0.70 2.19 -13.75
C VAL A 68 0.64 2.45 -15.24
N SER A 69 1.60 1.88 -15.98
CA SER A 69 1.69 2.01 -17.44
C SER A 69 0.37 1.66 -18.14
N SER A 70 0.04 2.38 -19.20
CA SER A 70 -1.09 2.07 -20.09
C SER A 70 -1.00 0.66 -20.69
N SER A 71 0.21 0.10 -20.83
CA SER A 71 0.42 -1.28 -21.26
C SER A 71 0.00 -2.34 -20.23
N LEU A 72 -0.13 -1.96 -18.95
CA LEU A 72 -0.55 -2.85 -17.86
C LEU A 72 -2.02 -2.65 -17.50
N ALA A 73 -2.58 -1.46 -17.75
CA ALA A 73 -3.96 -1.14 -17.41
C ALA A 73 -4.60 -0.23 -18.46
N SER A 74 -5.69 -0.70 -19.06
CA SER A 74 -6.53 0.11 -19.96
C SER A 74 -7.60 0.88 -19.19
N THR A 75 -7.99 0.41 -17.99
CA THR A 75 -9.01 1.05 -17.14
C THR A 75 -8.45 1.47 -15.79
N SER A 76 -9.09 2.45 -15.16
CA SER A 76 -8.80 2.89 -13.78
C SER A 76 -8.90 1.75 -12.77
N ILE A 77 -9.86 0.84 -12.94
CA ILE A 77 -10.03 -0.35 -12.07
C ILE A 77 -8.82 -1.28 -12.18
N GLN A 78 -8.35 -1.56 -13.41
CA GLN A 78 -7.15 -2.37 -13.62
C GLN A 78 -5.93 -1.71 -13.00
N ALA A 79 -5.78 -0.39 -13.17
CA ALA A 79 -4.68 0.36 -12.57
C ALA A 79 -4.68 0.27 -11.04
N ILE A 80 -5.85 0.40 -10.40
CA ILE A 80 -6.01 0.21 -8.95
C ILE A 80 -5.57 -1.19 -8.53
N VAL A 81 -6.02 -2.24 -9.23
CA VAL A 81 -5.64 -3.62 -8.92
C VAL A 81 -4.12 -3.81 -9.04
N HIS A 82 -3.53 -3.30 -10.12
CA HIS A 82 -2.09 -3.38 -10.35
C HIS A 82 -1.27 -2.62 -9.30
N ALA A 83 -1.67 -1.40 -8.92
CA ALA A 83 -0.99 -0.61 -7.89
C ALA A 83 -0.99 -1.34 -6.54
N VAL A 84 -2.16 -1.82 -6.10
CA VAL A 84 -2.30 -2.56 -4.84
C VAL A 84 -1.47 -3.84 -4.84
N GLN A 85 -1.48 -4.59 -5.95
CA GLN A 85 -0.66 -5.79 -6.09
C GLN A 85 0.85 -5.48 -6.11
N LEU A 86 1.25 -4.39 -6.77
CA LEU A 86 2.64 -3.95 -6.83
C LEU A 86 3.18 -3.67 -5.43
N TRP A 87 2.45 -2.87 -4.65
CA TRP A 87 2.79 -2.53 -3.26
C TRP A 87 2.82 -3.78 -2.39
N TRP A 88 1.77 -4.61 -2.43
CA TRP A 88 1.70 -5.81 -1.58
C TRP A 88 2.79 -6.83 -1.91
N ARG A 89 3.25 -6.91 -3.16
CA ARG A 89 4.26 -7.89 -3.59
C ARG A 89 5.65 -7.63 -2.99
N GLU A 90 5.91 -6.48 -2.38
CA GLU A 90 7.20 -6.20 -1.75
C GLU A 90 7.57 -7.24 -0.67
N ILE A 91 6.61 -7.72 0.14
CA ILE A 91 6.89 -8.80 1.13
C ILE A 91 7.34 -10.12 0.48
N LYS A 92 6.91 -10.37 -0.77
CA LYS A 92 7.31 -11.58 -1.52
C LYS A 92 8.65 -11.42 -2.24
N ARG A 93 9.20 -10.21 -2.33
CA ARG A 93 10.48 -9.92 -3.01
C ARG A 93 11.60 -9.60 -2.04
N ILE A 94 11.29 -8.87 -0.97
CA ILE A 94 12.25 -8.37 0.02
C ILE A 94 12.07 -9.14 1.33
N GLY A 95 10.82 -9.28 1.76
CA GLY A 95 10.48 -9.90 3.04
C GLY A 95 10.69 -8.98 4.23
N ILE A 96 10.24 -9.46 5.39
CA ILE A 96 10.42 -8.82 6.70
C ILE A 96 10.88 -9.90 7.66
N ARG A 97 11.58 -9.53 8.73
CA ARG A 97 11.94 -10.45 9.81
C ARG A 97 10.68 -11.14 10.39
N GLY A 98 10.85 -12.32 10.99
CA GLY A 98 9.73 -13.11 11.52
C GLY A 98 8.95 -12.44 12.66
N ASP A 99 9.57 -11.47 13.35
CA ASP A 99 8.95 -10.61 14.35
C ASP A 99 8.08 -9.49 13.75
N MET A 100 8.06 -9.35 12.42
CA MET A 100 7.33 -8.32 11.66
C MET A 100 7.66 -6.87 12.05
N LEU A 101 8.83 -6.64 12.67
CA LEU A 101 9.23 -5.30 13.09
C LEU A 101 9.82 -4.51 11.91
N PHE A 102 9.29 -3.29 11.70
CA PHE A 102 9.88 -2.32 10.78
C PHE A 102 10.94 -1.50 11.51
N THR A 103 12.16 -2.04 11.56
CA THR A 103 13.29 -1.44 12.30
C THR A 103 13.89 -0.24 11.56
N GLN A 104 14.71 0.55 12.26
CA GLN A 104 15.43 1.67 11.65
C GLN A 104 16.37 1.20 10.54
N ASP A 105 17.05 0.05 10.71
CA ASP A 105 17.92 -0.51 9.67
C ASP A 105 17.13 -0.86 8.41
N LEU A 106 15.96 -1.48 8.56
CA LEU A 106 15.07 -1.75 7.43
C LEU A 106 14.58 -0.44 6.82
N SER A 107 14.23 0.56 7.63
CA SER A 107 13.83 1.89 7.18
C SER A 107 14.97 2.68 6.52
N ASN A 108 16.24 2.36 6.75
CA ASN A 108 17.37 3.00 6.06
C ASN A 108 17.71 2.29 4.74
N SER A 109 17.20 1.08 4.52
CA SER A 109 17.43 0.34 3.29
C SER A 109 16.74 1.01 2.08
N PRO A 110 17.43 1.17 0.95
CA PRO A 110 16.81 1.57 -0.32
C PRO A 110 15.75 0.58 -0.81
N SER A 111 15.87 -0.69 -0.43
CA SER A 111 14.94 -1.77 -0.82
C SER A 111 13.85 -2.04 0.21
N ALA A 112 13.69 -1.19 1.22
CA ALA A 112 12.68 -1.37 2.27
C ALA A 112 11.28 -1.57 1.67
N PRO A 113 10.47 -2.55 2.14
CA PRO A 113 9.14 -2.83 1.62
C PRO A 113 8.10 -1.83 2.16
N ARG A 114 8.33 -0.52 1.94
CA ARG A 114 7.58 0.58 2.58
C ARG A 114 6.11 0.58 2.19
N ASN A 115 5.81 0.31 0.92
CA ASN A 115 4.43 0.31 0.46
C ASN A 115 3.67 -0.87 1.04
N PHE A 116 4.30 -2.04 1.11
CA PHE A 116 3.72 -3.18 1.82
C PHE A 116 3.49 -2.86 3.30
N THR A 117 4.48 -2.32 4.01
CA THR A 117 4.32 -2.01 5.44
C THR A 117 3.21 -1.00 5.68
N GLN A 118 3.06 0.01 4.81
CA GLN A 118 1.95 0.95 4.90
C GLN A 118 0.59 0.26 4.72
N MET A 119 0.45 -0.69 3.80
CA MET A 119 -0.82 -1.44 3.65
C MET A 119 -1.08 -2.38 4.83
N ALA A 120 -0.03 -2.99 5.36
CA ALA A 120 -0.07 -4.01 6.40
C ALA A 120 -0.15 -3.44 7.82
N TRP A 121 0.12 -2.14 8.01
CA TRP A 121 0.29 -1.54 9.33
C TRP A 121 -0.96 -1.73 10.21
N ALA A 122 -0.78 -2.36 11.36
CA ALA A 122 -1.88 -2.86 12.18
C ALA A 122 -2.83 -1.73 12.65
N SER A 123 -2.28 -0.58 13.03
CA SER A 123 -3.02 0.54 13.61
C SER A 123 -3.84 1.38 12.61
N ILE A 124 -3.57 1.28 11.30
CA ILE A 124 -4.34 2.02 10.29
C ILE A 124 -5.80 1.59 10.32
N THR A 125 -6.70 2.56 10.33
CA THR A 125 -8.16 2.35 10.35
C THR A 125 -8.87 3.01 9.19
N GLN A 126 -8.22 3.93 8.49
CA GLN A 126 -8.80 4.71 7.40
C GLN A 126 -7.91 4.72 6.17
N VAL A 127 -8.54 4.64 5.00
CA VAL A 127 -7.87 4.81 3.71
C VAL A 127 -8.75 5.65 2.78
N GLY A 128 -8.12 6.47 1.95
CA GLY A 128 -8.76 7.13 0.82
C GLY A 128 -7.74 7.29 -0.31
N CYS A 129 -8.18 7.13 -1.56
CA CYS A 129 -7.26 7.05 -2.69
C CYS A 129 -7.77 7.84 -3.88
N GLY A 130 -6.85 8.49 -4.58
CA GLY A 130 -7.09 9.20 -5.83
C GLY A 130 -6.46 8.49 -7.02
N ILE A 131 -7.04 8.70 -8.19
CA ILE A 131 -6.53 8.16 -9.45
C ILE A 131 -6.73 9.17 -10.57
N GLU A 132 -5.70 9.36 -11.39
CA GLU A 132 -5.75 10.24 -12.57
C GLU A 132 -5.19 9.54 -13.80
N ARG A 133 -5.75 9.83 -14.99
CA ARG A 133 -5.21 9.36 -16.26
C ARG A 133 -4.14 10.34 -16.74
N CYS A 134 -2.89 9.94 -16.61
CA CYS A 134 -1.73 10.67 -17.10
C CYS A 134 -1.37 10.24 -18.52
N GLU A 135 -0.44 10.94 -19.17
CA GLU A 135 0.02 10.62 -20.53
C GLU A 135 0.43 9.13 -20.67
N ASN A 136 1.31 8.66 -19.78
CA ASN A 136 1.93 7.34 -19.86
C ASN A 136 1.20 6.23 -19.08
N GLY A 137 0.06 6.53 -18.46
CA GLY A 137 -0.64 5.53 -17.64
C GLY A 137 -1.66 6.14 -16.69
N TYR A 138 -1.93 5.43 -15.60
CA TYR A 138 -2.73 5.92 -14.49
C TYR A 138 -1.84 6.18 -13.29
N PHE A 139 -1.96 7.36 -12.69
CA PHE A 139 -1.28 7.66 -11.44
C PHE A 139 -2.23 7.41 -10.27
N VAL A 140 -1.86 6.49 -9.39
CA VAL A 140 -2.67 6.04 -8.25
C VAL A 140 -1.99 6.48 -6.97
N VAL A 141 -2.73 7.14 -6.08
CA VAL A 141 -2.25 7.62 -4.78
C VAL A 141 -3.22 7.17 -3.70
N CYS A 142 -2.73 6.63 -2.60
CA CYS A 142 -3.52 6.32 -1.41
C CYS A 142 -2.95 7.02 -0.19
N HIS A 143 -3.82 7.57 0.64
CA HIS A 143 -3.50 8.06 1.98
C HIS A 143 -4.09 7.17 3.06
N TYR A 144 -3.37 7.06 4.17
CA TYR A 144 -3.69 6.18 5.29
C TYR A 144 -3.68 6.95 6.60
N ASN A 145 -4.61 6.64 7.50
CA ASN A 145 -4.70 7.26 8.82
C ASN A 145 -5.09 6.22 9.90
N PRO A 146 -4.51 6.26 11.11
CA PRO A 146 -3.25 6.96 11.47
C PRO A 146 -2.08 6.59 10.56
N ARG A 147 -1.04 7.43 10.52
CA ARG A 147 0.15 7.18 9.68
C ARG A 147 0.86 5.88 10.05
#